data_AF-A0A371MRA1-F1
#
_entry.id   AF-A0A371MRA1-F1
#
_cell.length_a   1.000
_cell.length_b   1.000
_cell.length_c   1.000
_cell.angle_alpha   90.00
_cell.angle_beta   90.00
_cell.angle_gamma   90.00
#
_symmetry.space_group_name_H-M   'P 1'
#
loop_
_entity.id
_entity.type
_entity.pdbx_description
1 polymer ?
#
loop_
_entity_poly.entity_id
_entity_poly.type
_entity_poly.pdbx_seq_one_letter_code
_entity_poly.pdbx_strand_id
1 'polypeptide(L)'
;TGAWKLLVVSWAAFAAMAFAAPFGARARTEHAEGLVWGYGLASGAMVTSAAVFLVPQALGHHTQFGGFGIAFGILAGFGAHTVGHRFAHMNFPVDRTVTELSAHAISAGAIIGIVYGNIDVGVGLGLAIVSHKGPAGYAAARRLSSQNKPVFPLLLPAAGLGIAAIISSAVSL
;
A
#
# COMPACT_ATOMS: atom_id res chain seq x y z
N THR A 1 13.14 -18.93 -5.70
CA THR A 1 12.26 -18.37 -6.74
C THR A 1 11.31 -17.29 -6.20
N GLY A 2 10.87 -17.32 -4.94
CA GLY A 2 10.07 -16.24 -4.31
C GLY A 2 10.76 -14.87 -4.19
N ALA A 3 12.07 -14.84 -3.89
CA ALA A 3 12.83 -13.59 -3.79
C ALA A 3 12.84 -12.76 -5.09
N TRP A 4 12.94 -13.41 -6.24
CA TRP A 4 12.86 -12.74 -7.54
C TRP A 4 11.46 -12.15 -7.79
N LYS A 5 10.40 -12.91 -7.46
CA LYS A 5 9.02 -12.43 -7.58
C LYS A 5 8.79 -11.19 -6.69
N LEU A 6 9.29 -11.23 -5.45
CA LEU A 6 9.23 -10.11 -4.51
C LEU A 6 10.00 -8.88 -5.00
N LEU A 7 11.18 -9.08 -5.60
CA LEU A 7 11.97 -8.00 -6.18
C LEU A 7 11.19 -7.28 -7.29
N VAL A 8 10.57 -8.05 -8.19
CA VAL A 8 9.74 -7.52 -9.29
C VAL A 8 8.54 -6.74 -8.73
N VAL A 9 7.82 -7.31 -7.77
CA VAL A 9 6.65 -6.64 -7.15
C VAL A 9 7.06 -5.36 -6.43
N SER A 10 8.18 -5.37 -5.71
CA SER A 10 8.71 -4.21 -4.98
C SER A 10 9.11 -3.08 -5.92
N TRP A 11 9.82 -3.40 -7.01
CA TRP A 11 10.17 -2.42 -8.03
C TRP A 11 8.96 -1.88 -8.77
N ALA A 12 7.99 -2.73 -9.11
CA ALA A 12 6.76 -2.32 -9.75
C ALA A 12 5.98 -1.34 -8.86
N ALA A 13 5.87 -1.62 -7.55
CA ALA A 13 5.23 -0.74 -6.58
C ALA A 13 5.95 0.61 -6.47
N PHE A 14 7.28 0.58 -6.34
CA PHE A 14 8.10 1.78 -6.27
C PHE A 14 7.95 2.63 -7.53
N ALA A 15 8.12 2.02 -8.71
CA ALA A 15 8.00 2.68 -9.99
C ALA A 15 6.59 3.28 -10.18
N ALA A 16 5.54 2.52 -9.89
CA ALA A 16 4.16 3.01 -10.02
C ALA A 16 3.93 4.30 -9.20
N MET A 17 4.37 4.32 -7.94
CA MET A 17 4.23 5.50 -7.08
C MET A 17 5.14 6.65 -7.52
N ALA A 18 6.42 6.37 -7.81
CA ALA A 18 7.41 7.36 -8.21
C ALA A 18 7.06 8.03 -9.56
N PHE A 19 6.56 7.27 -10.54
CA PHE A 19 6.12 7.81 -11.83
C PHE A 19 4.81 8.58 -11.71
N ALA A 20 3.86 8.13 -10.90
CA ALA A 20 2.58 8.82 -10.73
C ALA A 20 2.69 10.16 -9.99
N ALA A 21 3.65 10.29 -9.07
CA ALA A 21 3.81 11.48 -8.24
C ALA A 21 4.05 12.79 -9.05
N PRO A 22 4.96 12.86 -10.04
CA PRO A 22 5.12 14.04 -10.90
C PRO A 22 3.85 14.45 -11.67
N PHE A 23 2.98 13.51 -12.05
CA PHE A 23 1.71 13.84 -12.69
C PHE A 23 0.73 14.44 -11.70
N GLY A 24 0.62 13.87 -10.49
CA GLY A 24 -0.19 14.42 -9.40
C GLY A 24 0.26 15.82 -8.98
N ALA A 25 1.56 16.05 -8.93
CA ALA A 25 2.14 17.34 -8.56
C ALA A 25 1.79 18.46 -9.55
N ARG A 26 1.69 18.13 -10.85
CA ARG A 26 1.35 19.07 -11.93
C ARG A 26 -0.15 19.32 -12.10
N ALA A 27 -1.00 18.43 -11.59
CA ALA A 27 -2.46 18.55 -11.64
C ALA A 27 -3.01 19.59 -10.65
N ARG A 28 -2.54 20.85 -10.77
CA ARG A 28 -2.87 22.01 -9.92
C ARG A 28 -4.25 22.62 -10.15
N THR A 29 -5.07 22.09 -11.07
CA THR A 29 -6.39 22.65 -11.36
C THR A 29 -7.37 22.37 -10.22
N GLU A 30 -8.29 23.30 -9.96
CA GLU A 30 -9.18 23.36 -8.78
C GLU A 30 -10.23 22.23 -8.66
N HIS A 31 -10.24 21.25 -9.56
CA HIS A 31 -11.32 20.26 -9.63
C HIS A 31 -11.10 19.09 -8.66
N ALA A 32 -11.93 19.00 -7.63
CA ALA A 32 -11.91 17.92 -6.63
C ALA A 32 -12.01 16.51 -7.25
N GLU A 33 -12.55 16.39 -8.46
CA GLU A 33 -12.76 15.13 -9.19
C GLU A 33 -11.51 14.26 -9.30
N GLY A 34 -10.35 14.82 -9.65
CA GLY A 34 -9.13 14.02 -9.77
C GLY A 34 -8.64 13.41 -8.45
N LEU A 35 -9.00 13.99 -7.29
CA LEU A 35 -8.72 13.39 -5.98
C LEU A 35 -9.71 12.27 -5.67
N VAL A 36 -10.99 12.47 -5.98
CA VAL A 36 -12.04 11.46 -5.82
C VAL A 36 -11.74 10.23 -6.68
N TRP A 37 -11.37 10.43 -7.94
CA TRP A 37 -10.95 9.34 -8.83
C TRP A 37 -9.65 8.70 -8.35
N GLY A 38 -8.64 9.47 -7.95
CA GLY A 38 -7.38 8.92 -7.45
C GLY A 38 -7.54 8.03 -6.22
N TYR A 39 -8.26 8.51 -5.20
CA TYR A 39 -8.53 7.73 -3.99
C TYR A 39 -9.50 6.58 -4.25
N GLY A 40 -10.55 6.78 -5.04
CA GLY A 40 -11.54 5.75 -5.39
C GLY A 40 -10.94 4.61 -6.20
N LEU A 41 -10.10 4.92 -7.19
CA LEU A 41 -9.38 3.90 -7.97
C LEU A 41 -8.36 3.15 -7.10
N ALA A 42 -7.65 3.86 -6.22
CA ALA A 42 -6.71 3.21 -5.30
C ALA A 42 -7.42 2.23 -4.35
N SER A 43 -8.49 2.67 -3.70
CA SER A 43 -9.24 1.83 -2.75
C SER A 43 -9.96 0.68 -3.46
N GLY A 44 -10.62 0.95 -4.58
CA GLY A 44 -11.30 -0.06 -5.39
C GLY A 44 -10.36 -1.13 -5.91
N ALA A 45 -9.19 -0.74 -6.43
CA ALA A 45 -8.17 -1.69 -6.87
C ALA A 45 -7.67 -2.59 -5.72
N MET A 46 -7.48 -2.03 -4.51
CA MET A 46 -7.03 -2.81 -3.36
C MET A 46 -8.10 -3.81 -2.88
N VAL A 47 -9.34 -3.37 -2.71
CA VAL A 47 -10.45 -4.23 -2.25
C VAL A 47 -10.72 -5.35 -3.26
N THR A 48 -10.77 -5.01 -4.56
CA THR A 48 -10.93 -5.99 -5.64
C THR A 48 -9.79 -7.02 -5.63
N SER A 49 -8.53 -6.56 -5.52
CA SER A 49 -7.38 -7.46 -5.49
C SER A 49 -7.42 -8.40 -4.28
N ALA A 50 -7.80 -7.89 -3.11
CA ALA A 50 -7.93 -8.72 -1.91
C ALA A 50 -9.04 -9.77 -2.08
N ALA A 51 -10.22 -9.35 -2.58
CA ALA A 51 -11.36 -10.24 -2.78
C ALA A 51 -11.10 -11.32 -3.83
N VAL A 52 -10.41 -11.00 -4.91
CA VAL A 52 -10.15 -11.93 -6.01
C VAL A 52 -8.98 -12.87 -5.73
N PHE A 53 -7.91 -12.36 -5.11
CA PHE A 53 -6.66 -13.11 -5.01
C PHE A 53 -6.27 -13.55 -3.60
N LEU A 54 -6.62 -12.81 -2.54
CA LEU A 54 -6.23 -13.16 -1.17
C LEU A 54 -7.29 -13.98 -0.45
N VAL A 55 -8.56 -13.56 -0.52
CA VAL A 55 -9.66 -14.24 0.20
C VAL A 55 -9.83 -15.70 -0.24
N PRO A 56 -9.85 -16.04 -1.55
CA PRO A 56 -10.01 -17.44 -1.95
C PRO A 56 -8.83 -18.32 -1.52
N GLN A 57 -7.60 -17.79 -1.56
CA GLN A 57 -6.41 -18.53 -1.11
C GLN A 57 -6.45 -18.79 0.40
N ALA A 58 -6.82 -17.78 1.20
CA ALA A 58 -6.94 -17.93 2.64
C ALA A 58 -8.00 -18.97 3.03
N LEU A 59 -9.18 -18.92 2.40
CA LEU A 59 -10.27 -19.86 2.68
C LEU A 59 -10.00 -21.27 2.13
N GLY A 60 -9.27 -21.37 1.01
CA GLY A 60 -8.87 -22.63 0.40
C GLY A 60 -7.77 -23.36 1.17
N HIS A 61 -6.91 -22.65 1.91
CA HIS A 61 -5.88 -23.26 2.75
C HIS A 61 -6.48 -23.89 4.02
N HIS A 62 -7.29 -23.12 4.77
CA HIS A 62 -8.06 -23.66 5.90
C HIS A 62 -9.23 -22.73 6.21
N THR A 63 -10.47 -23.15 5.93
CA THR A 63 -11.63 -22.24 5.90
C THR A 63 -11.86 -21.49 7.22
N GLN A 64 -11.78 -22.19 8.37
CA GLN A 64 -11.97 -21.57 9.68
C GLN A 64 -10.85 -20.58 10.03
N PHE A 65 -9.58 -20.99 9.96
CA PHE A 65 -8.44 -20.11 10.25
C PHE A 65 -8.31 -18.97 9.24
N GLY A 66 -8.61 -19.21 7.96
CA GLY A 66 -8.67 -18.18 6.92
C GLY A 66 -9.75 -17.14 7.24
N GLY A 67 -10.94 -17.58 7.65
CA GLY A 67 -12.01 -16.70 8.10
C GLY A 67 -11.62 -15.86 9.33
N PHE A 68 -11.04 -16.49 10.36
CA PHE A 68 -10.53 -15.78 11.53
C PHE A 68 -9.40 -14.80 11.18
N GLY A 69 -8.51 -15.17 10.27
CA GLY A 69 -7.43 -14.31 9.79
C GLY A 69 -7.95 -13.06 9.08
N ILE A 70 -8.97 -13.21 8.22
CA ILE A 70 -9.64 -12.07 7.57
C ILE A 70 -10.30 -11.16 8.62
N ALA A 71 -11.06 -11.74 9.56
CA ALA A 71 -11.73 -10.97 10.61
C ALA A 71 -10.73 -10.22 11.49
N PHE A 72 -9.65 -10.88 11.90
CA PHE A 72 -8.57 -10.27 12.67
C PHE A 72 -7.88 -9.15 11.89
N GLY A 73 -7.58 -9.35 10.60
CA GLY A 73 -6.99 -8.33 9.74
C GLY A 73 -7.87 -7.08 9.62
N ILE A 74 -9.19 -7.23 9.47
CA ILE A 74 -10.14 -6.12 9.44
C ILE A 74 -10.14 -5.37 10.78
N LEU A 75 -10.23 -6.09 11.90
CA LEU A 75 -10.25 -5.49 13.23
C LEU A 75 -8.95 -4.76 13.54
N ALA A 76 -7.80 -5.38 13.28
CA ALA A 76 -6.48 -4.79 13.46
C ALA A 76 -6.30 -3.55 12.57
N GLY A 77 -6.72 -3.63 11.29
CA GLY A 77 -6.67 -2.50 10.36
C GLY A 77 -7.55 -1.33 10.80
N PHE A 78 -8.77 -1.58 11.25
CA PHE A 78 -9.67 -0.55 11.77
C PHE A 78 -9.13 0.08 13.07
N GLY A 79 -8.58 -0.73 13.97
CA GLY A 79 -7.93 -0.27 15.19
C GLY A 79 -6.73 0.63 14.87
N ALA A 80 -5.85 0.19 13.96
CA ALA A 80 -4.71 0.97 13.50
C ALA A 80 -5.13 2.29 12.83
N HIS A 81 -6.21 2.27 12.02
CA HIS A 81 -6.76 3.48 11.42
C HIS A 81 -7.27 4.47 12.48
N THR A 82 -8.00 3.98 13.48
CA THR A 82 -8.54 4.81 14.58
C THR A 82 -7.42 5.45 15.40
N VAL A 83 -6.41 4.65 15.75
CA VAL A 83 -5.20 5.12 16.45
C VAL A 83 -4.44 6.13 15.58
N GLY A 84 -4.23 5.83 14.31
CA GLY A 84 -3.58 6.71 13.34
C GLY A 84 -4.30 8.06 13.19
N HIS A 85 -5.63 8.06 13.18
CA HIS A 85 -6.43 9.29 13.14
C HIS A 85 -6.15 10.19 14.36
N ARG A 86 -5.97 9.59 15.55
CA ARG A 86 -5.58 10.34 16.75
C ARG A 86 -4.17 10.91 16.64
N PHE A 87 -3.21 10.14 16.12
CA PHE A 87 -1.84 10.60 15.86
C PHE A 87 -1.78 11.75 14.85
N ALA A 88 -2.70 11.75 13.89
CA ALA A 88 -2.80 12.77 12.85
C ALA A 88 -3.14 14.19 13.34
N HIS A 89 -3.62 14.33 14.59
CA HIS A 89 -3.85 15.62 15.24
C HIS A 89 -2.67 16.09 16.09
N MET A 90 -1.61 15.28 16.23
CA MET A 90 -0.40 15.67 16.94
C MET A 90 0.61 16.31 15.99
N ASN A 91 1.32 17.33 16.48
CA ASN A 91 2.31 18.05 15.69
C ASN A 91 3.61 17.25 15.63
N PHE A 92 3.78 16.46 14.57
CA PHE A 92 5.03 15.80 14.23
C PHE A 92 5.86 16.65 13.25
N PRO A 93 7.20 16.53 13.27
CA PRO A 93 8.08 17.24 12.35
C PRO A 93 8.00 16.74 10.89
N VAL A 94 7.33 15.60 10.65
CA VAL A 94 7.15 14.99 9.32
C VAL A 94 5.72 15.20 8.83
N ASP A 95 5.54 15.43 7.53
CA ASP A 95 4.21 15.60 6.93
C ASP A 95 3.30 14.39 7.17
N ARG A 96 2.08 14.65 7.64
CA ARG A 96 1.05 13.65 7.93
C ARG A 96 0.82 12.67 6.76
N THR A 97 0.73 13.18 5.53
CA THR A 97 0.47 12.36 4.33
C THR A 97 1.60 11.37 4.14
N VAL A 98 2.85 11.81 4.28
CA VAL A 98 4.03 10.98 4.13
C VAL A 98 4.09 9.92 5.22
N THR A 99 3.80 10.30 6.48
CA THR A 99 3.80 9.37 7.62
C THR A 99 2.71 8.31 7.48
N GLU A 100 1.46 8.69 7.18
CA GLU A 100 0.35 7.75 7.00
C GLU A 100 0.62 6.80 5.83
N LEU A 101 1.10 7.32 4.68
CA LEU A 101 1.47 6.49 3.54
C LEU A 101 2.63 5.55 3.87
N SER A 102 3.60 5.99 4.66
CA SER A 102 4.77 5.17 5.04
C SER A 102 4.35 4.03 5.94
N ALA A 103 3.54 4.30 6.96
CA ALA A 103 2.98 3.26 7.82
C ALA A 103 2.19 2.23 6.99
N HIS A 104 1.29 2.71 6.13
CA HIS A 104 0.52 1.84 5.25
C HIS A 104 1.40 1.01 4.29
N ALA A 105 2.39 1.63 3.66
CA ALA A 105 3.27 0.97 2.69
C ALA A 105 4.18 -0.07 3.35
N ILE A 106 4.74 0.23 4.53
CA ILE A 106 5.54 -0.70 5.32
C ILE A 106 4.70 -1.89 5.77
N SER A 107 3.50 -1.65 6.32
CA SER A 107 2.60 -2.74 6.72
C SER A 107 2.21 -3.61 5.52
N ALA A 108 1.85 -3.00 4.39
CA ALA A 108 1.55 -3.75 3.16
C ALA A 108 2.75 -4.56 2.68
N GLY A 109 3.96 -3.96 2.69
CA GLY A 109 5.21 -4.62 2.35
C GLY A 109 5.46 -5.84 3.23
N ALA A 110 5.36 -5.69 4.55
CA ALA A 110 5.57 -6.77 5.50
C ALA A 110 4.66 -7.98 5.22
N ILE A 111 3.36 -7.74 4.99
CA ILE A 111 2.40 -8.81 4.67
C ILE A 111 2.72 -9.47 3.33
N ILE A 112 3.04 -8.69 2.29
CA ILE A 112 3.48 -9.23 0.99
C ILE A 112 4.72 -10.11 1.18
N GLY A 113 5.70 -9.65 1.97
CA GLY A 113 6.91 -10.38 2.30
C GLY A 113 6.63 -11.74 2.93
N ILE A 114 5.82 -11.76 3.99
CA ILE A 114 5.41 -12.99 4.68
C ILE A 114 4.73 -13.96 3.72
N VAL A 115 3.78 -13.49 2.91
CA VAL A 115 3.03 -14.35 1.98
C VAL A 115 3.96 -14.97 0.93
N TYR A 116 4.81 -14.18 0.28
CA TYR A 116 5.74 -14.69 -0.74
C TYR A 116 6.90 -15.53 -0.16
N GLY A 117 7.22 -15.34 1.12
CA GLY A 117 8.22 -16.14 1.83
C GLY A 117 7.71 -17.53 2.23
N ASN A 118 6.42 -17.66 2.55
CA ASN A 118 5.85 -18.88 3.12
C ASN A 118 4.95 -19.66 2.14
N ILE A 119 4.50 -19.04 1.05
CA ILE A 119 3.54 -19.63 0.11
C ILE A 119 4.02 -19.39 -1.33
N ASP A 120 3.96 -20.40 -2.20
CA ASP A 120 4.31 -20.22 -3.61
C ASP A 120 3.18 -19.51 -4.38
N VAL A 121 3.22 -18.18 -4.34
CA VAL A 121 2.28 -17.31 -5.04
C VAL A 121 2.87 -16.79 -6.35
N GLY A 122 2.01 -16.58 -7.35
CA GLY A 122 2.41 -16.01 -8.64
C GLY A 122 2.76 -14.52 -8.53
N VAL A 123 3.53 -13.99 -9.50
CA VAL A 123 3.83 -12.54 -9.59
C VAL A 123 2.55 -11.72 -9.76
N GLY A 124 1.53 -12.28 -10.41
CA GLY A 124 0.24 -11.63 -10.65
C GLY A 124 -0.48 -11.18 -9.37
N LEU A 125 -0.37 -11.94 -8.28
CA LEU A 125 -0.95 -11.56 -6.98
C LEU A 125 -0.34 -10.24 -6.48
N GLY A 126 0.99 -10.16 -6.44
CA GLY A 126 1.72 -8.99 -5.98
C GLY A 126 1.49 -7.79 -6.89
N LEU A 127 1.47 -7.98 -8.21
CA LEU A 127 1.15 -6.91 -9.16
C LEU A 127 -0.28 -6.39 -9.01
N ALA A 128 -1.26 -7.28 -8.83
CA ALA A 128 -2.64 -6.89 -8.55
C ALA A 128 -2.72 -6.08 -7.25
N ILE A 129 -2.10 -6.57 -6.17
CA ILE A 129 -2.06 -5.88 -4.89
C ILE A 129 -1.44 -4.50 -5.05
N VAL A 130 -0.28 -4.35 -5.70
CA VAL A 130 0.43 -3.06 -5.78
C VAL A 130 -0.08 -2.14 -6.88
N SER A 131 -1.06 -2.56 -7.69
CA SER A 131 -1.67 -1.74 -8.74
C SER A 131 -2.22 -0.39 -8.22
N HIS A 132 -2.69 -0.35 -6.98
CA HIS A 132 -3.18 0.87 -6.35
C HIS A 132 -2.10 1.90 -6.01
N LYS A 133 -0.80 1.56 -6.10
CA LYS A 133 0.31 2.46 -5.73
C LYS A 133 0.46 3.64 -6.67
N GLY A 134 0.11 3.46 -7.96
CA GLY A 134 0.07 4.56 -8.93
C GLY A 134 -1.00 5.61 -8.57
N PRO A 135 -2.29 5.24 -8.50
CA PRO A 135 -3.36 6.16 -8.09
C PRO A 135 -3.10 6.80 -6.71
N ALA A 136 -2.57 6.05 -5.74
CA ALA A 136 -2.19 6.58 -4.43
C ALA A 136 -1.06 7.62 -4.52
N GLY A 137 -0.01 7.36 -5.30
CA GLY A 137 1.10 8.28 -5.53
C GLY A 137 0.65 9.59 -6.20
N TYR A 138 -0.24 9.48 -7.19
CA TYR A 138 -0.87 10.64 -7.83
C TYR A 138 -1.66 11.48 -6.81
N ALA A 139 -2.58 10.86 -6.06
CA ALA A 139 -3.44 11.56 -5.10
C ALA A 139 -2.62 12.23 -3.98
N ALA A 140 -1.61 11.54 -3.45
CA ALA A 140 -0.73 12.07 -2.41
C ALA A 140 0.13 13.23 -2.91
N ALA A 141 0.70 13.12 -4.13
CA ALA A 141 1.50 14.20 -4.71
C ALA A 141 0.67 15.43 -5.02
N ARG A 142 -0.57 15.23 -5.47
CA ARG A 142 -1.54 16.32 -5.68
C ARG A 142 -1.86 17.02 -4.36
N ARG A 143 -2.13 16.26 -3.29
CA ARG A 143 -2.36 16.81 -1.95
C ARG A 143 -1.18 17.64 -1.45
N LEU A 144 0.04 17.11 -1.53
CA LEU A 144 1.25 17.85 -1.11
C LEU A 144 1.46 19.12 -1.96
N SER A 145 1.36 19.01 -3.28
CA SER A 145 1.52 20.14 -4.19
C SER A 145 0.47 21.25 -3.95
N SER A 146 -0.79 20.87 -3.67
CA SER A 146 -1.86 21.82 -3.32
C SER A 146 -1.60 22.59 -2.03
N GLN A 147 -0.73 22.05 -1.16
CA GLN A 147 -0.28 22.70 0.09
C GLN A 147 1.09 23.38 -0.06
N ASN A 148 1.60 23.52 -1.29
CA ASN A 148 2.95 24.02 -1.60
C ASN A 148 4.07 23.23 -0.89
N LYS A 149 3.86 21.95 -0.63
CA LYS A 149 4.85 21.05 -0.01
C LYS A 149 5.63 20.26 -1.06
N PRO A 150 6.89 19.88 -0.78
CA PRO A 150 7.67 19.06 -1.69
C PRO A 150 7.05 17.66 -1.81
N VAL A 151 7.10 17.09 -3.02
CA VAL A 151 6.57 15.74 -3.32
C VAL A 151 7.63 14.63 -3.21
N PHE A 152 8.91 14.98 -3.21
CA PHE A 152 10.03 14.04 -3.09
C PHE A 152 9.95 13.11 -1.86
N PRO A 153 9.43 13.55 -0.68
CA PRO A 153 9.24 12.65 0.46
C PRO A 153 8.34 11.44 0.18
N LEU A 154 7.55 11.41 -0.92
CA LEU A 154 6.78 10.23 -1.34
C LEU A 154 7.65 9.05 -1.80
N LEU A 155 8.94 9.27 -2.06
CA LEU A 155 9.86 8.16 -2.32
C LEU A 155 10.11 7.31 -1.06
N LEU A 156 9.92 7.85 0.14
CA LEU A 156 10.04 7.11 1.40
C LEU A 156 8.98 5.99 1.50
N PRO A 157 7.66 6.26 1.42
CA PRO A 157 6.67 5.19 1.41
C PRO A 157 6.83 4.25 0.21
N ALA A 158 7.25 4.76 -0.96
CA ALA A 158 7.50 3.93 -2.13
C ALA A 158 8.60 2.88 -1.86
N ALA A 159 9.72 3.28 -1.25
CA ALA A 159 10.82 2.39 -0.91
C ALA A 159 10.49 1.50 0.30
N GLY A 160 9.78 2.05 1.30
CA GLY A 160 9.44 1.37 2.54
C GLY A 160 8.68 0.07 2.33
N LEU A 161 7.81 0.00 1.32
CA LEU A 161 7.12 -1.25 0.95
C LEU A 161 8.10 -2.36 0.56
N GLY A 162 9.02 -2.08 -0.35
CA GLY A 162 9.96 -3.09 -0.85
C GLY A 162 10.93 -3.56 0.22
N ILE A 163 11.43 -2.62 1.03
CA ILE A 163 12.33 -2.93 2.15
C ILE A 163 11.62 -3.83 3.16
N ALA A 164 10.40 -3.47 3.58
CA ALA A 164 9.63 -4.27 4.51
C ALA A 164 9.31 -5.65 3.94
N ALA A 165 8.95 -5.74 2.66
CA ALA A 165 8.69 -7.01 2.00
C ALA A 165 9.90 -7.94 1.99
N ILE A 166 11.08 -7.42 1.66
CA ILE A 166 12.32 -8.20 1.65
C ILE A 166 12.65 -8.69 3.06
N ILE A 167 12.64 -7.81 4.06
CA ILE A 167 12.96 -8.16 5.46
C ILE A 167 11.97 -9.22 5.98
N SER A 168 10.67 -8.99 5.80
CA SER A 168 9.65 -9.88 6.32
C SER A 168 9.56 -11.21 5.58
N SER A 169 10.09 -11.31 4.34
CA SER A 169 10.15 -12.58 3.61
C SER A 169 11.09 -13.62 4.24
N ALA A 170 12.00 -13.19 5.12
CA ALA A 170 12.87 -14.08 5.89
C ALA A 170 12.16 -14.74 7.10
N VAL A 171 10.94 -14.30 7.44
CA VAL A 171 10.17 -14.88 8.54
C VAL A 171 9.50 -16.17 8.06
N SER A 172 9.83 -17.30 8.69
CA SER A 172 9.19 -18.59 8.46
C SER A 172 8.05 -18.82 9.45
N LEU A 173 6.91 -19.28 8.95
CA LEU A 173 5.69 -19.59 9.71
C LEU A 173 5.26 -21.06 9.54
#